data_AF-A0A9E8NGK3-F1
#
_entry.id   AF-A0A9E8NGK3-F1
#
_cell.length_a   1.000
_cell.length_b   1.000
_cell.length_c   1.000
_cell.angle_alpha   90.00
_cell.angle_beta   90.00
_cell.angle_gamma   90.00
#
_symmetry.space_group_name_H-M   'P 1'
#
loop_
_entity.id
_entity.type
_entity.pdbx_description
1 polymer ?
#
loop_
_entity_poly.entity_id
_entity_poly.type
_entity_poly.pdbx_seq_one_letter_code
_entity_poly.pdbx_strand_id
1 'polypeptide(L)'
;MTKYDDLNGNHIILGQDDKRSFQFEEDLPATGADLGNDFPVVRYADILLSKAEALNELTGPTPAAIELIKQLRAKADIPLLKLTETRA
;
A
#
# COMPACT_ATOMS: atom_id res chain seq x y z
N MET A 1 19.73 -0.81 0.82
CA MET A 1 20.96 -0.31 1.46
C MET A 1 21.08 -0.98 2.83
N THR A 2 22.25 -1.48 3.25
CA THR A 2 22.43 -2.16 4.57
C THR A 2 23.30 -1.38 5.54
N LYS A 3 23.78 -0.21 5.12
CA LYS A 3 24.63 0.69 5.89
C LYS A 3 24.55 2.10 5.30
N TYR A 4 24.73 3.13 6.12
CA TYR A 4 24.85 4.53 5.69
C TYR A 4 25.78 5.30 6.65
N ASP A 5 26.33 6.42 6.18
CA ASP A 5 27.07 7.35 7.02
C ASP A 5 26.12 8.46 7.47
N ASP A 6 26.02 8.72 8.78
CA ASP A 6 25.23 9.83 9.28
C ASP A 6 25.97 11.17 9.07
N LEU A 7 25.26 12.28 9.28
CA LEU A 7 25.83 13.62 9.11
C LEU A 7 26.95 13.98 10.11
N ASN A 8 27.10 13.18 11.17
CA ASN A 8 28.16 13.31 12.15
C ASN A 8 29.38 12.45 11.75
N GLY A 9 29.33 11.77 10.61
CA GLY A 9 30.38 10.88 10.10
C GLY A 9 30.40 9.51 10.79
N ASN A 10 29.35 9.14 11.51
CA ASN A 10 29.23 7.81 12.10
C ASN A 10 28.72 6.81 11.07
N HIS A 11 29.32 5.62 11.08
CA HIS A 11 28.88 4.52 10.23
C HIS A 11 27.75 3.72 10.90
N ILE A 12 26.55 3.77 10.34
CA ILE A 12 25.39 3.06 10.87
C ILE A 12 25.14 1.80 10.04
N ILE A 13 25.13 0.65 10.71
CA ILE A 13 24.78 -0.65 10.11
C ILE A 13 23.31 -0.92 10.38
N LEU A 14 22.53 -1.07 9.31
CA LEU A 14 21.10 -1.38 9.40
C LEU A 14 20.91 -2.85 9.76
N GLY A 15 19.94 -3.13 10.64
CA GLY A 15 19.56 -4.51 11.01
C GLY A 15 19.01 -5.30 9.81
N GLN A 16 18.96 -6.63 9.94
CA GLN A 16 18.49 -7.54 8.86
C GLN A 16 17.08 -7.17 8.33
N ASP A 17 16.21 -6.66 9.21
CA ASP A 17 14.85 -6.20 8.90
C ASP A 17 14.71 -4.66 8.85
N ASP A 18 15.80 -3.90 8.96
CA ASP A 18 15.79 -2.43 8.85
C ASP A 18 16.12 -1.97 7.42
N LYS A 19 15.68 -2.74 6.41
CA LYS A 19 15.78 -2.35 5.00
C LYS A 19 14.68 -1.35 4.70
N ARG A 20 14.95 -0.09 5.01
CA ARG A 20 14.02 1.00 4.71
C ARG A 20 13.95 1.19 3.20
N SER A 21 12.75 1.44 2.66
CA SER A 21 12.51 1.77 1.24
C SER A 21 13.00 3.18 0.87
N PHE A 22 14.14 3.59 1.43
CA PHE A 22 14.77 4.84 1.10
C PHE A 22 15.32 4.75 -0.31
N GLN A 23 14.75 5.56 -1.20
CA GLN A 23 15.36 5.88 -2.48
C GLN A 23 16.59 6.79 -2.29
N PHE A 24 16.63 7.56 -1.20
CA PHE A 24 17.68 8.55 -0.86
C PHE A 24 18.11 8.42 0.60
N GLU A 25 19.36 8.78 0.91
CA GLU A 25 19.89 8.82 2.29
C GLU A 25 19.12 9.83 3.17
N GLU A 26 19.23 9.68 4.50
CA GLU A 26 18.62 10.61 5.45
C GLU A 26 19.37 11.96 5.42
N ASP A 27 18.79 12.98 4.79
CA ASP A 27 19.29 14.36 4.80
C ASP A 27 18.66 15.17 5.94
N LEU A 28 19.18 15.03 7.17
CA LEU A 28 18.60 15.68 8.35
C LEU A 28 18.52 17.23 8.29
N PRO A 29 19.38 17.99 7.57
CA PRO A 29 19.21 19.43 7.39
C PRO A 29 18.25 19.79 6.25
N ALA A 30 17.73 18.81 5.49
CA ALA A 30 16.76 19.10 4.45
C ALA A 30 15.55 19.83 5.03
N THR A 31 15.09 20.85 4.30
CA THR A 31 13.89 21.62 4.67
C THR A 31 12.94 21.66 3.50
N GLY A 32 11.63 21.69 3.80
CA GLY A 32 10.62 21.73 2.74
C GLY A 32 10.48 20.42 1.99
N ALA A 33 10.57 20.47 0.66
CA ALA A 33 10.25 19.34 -0.21
C ALA A 33 11.36 18.26 -0.28
N ASP A 34 12.55 18.55 0.25
CA ASP A 34 13.73 17.68 0.10
C ASP A 34 13.93 16.72 1.30
N LEU A 35 12.97 16.63 2.23
CA LEU A 35 13.07 15.89 3.49
C LEU A 35 13.12 14.36 3.36
N GLY A 36 13.05 13.81 2.13
CA GLY A 36 13.16 12.37 1.88
C GLY A 36 12.11 11.51 2.59
N ASN A 37 11.06 12.13 3.14
CA ASN A 37 9.99 11.47 3.89
C ASN A 37 8.78 11.12 3.02
N ASP A 38 8.89 11.31 1.70
CA ASP A 38 7.88 10.92 0.73
C ASP A 38 8.02 9.42 0.41
N PHE A 39 7.22 8.61 1.10
CA PHE A 39 7.17 7.17 0.86
C PHE A 39 6.00 6.80 -0.04
N PRO A 40 6.20 5.96 -1.06
CA PRO A 40 5.07 5.37 -1.77
C PRO A 40 4.32 4.44 -0.81
N VAL A 41 3.09 4.84 -0.44
CA VAL A 41 2.22 4.02 0.40
C VAL A 41 1.25 3.27 -0.49
N VAL A 42 1.31 1.95 -0.45
CA VAL A 42 0.28 1.09 -1.03
C VAL A 42 -0.68 0.69 0.08
N ARG A 43 -1.94 1.15 0.01
CA ARG A 43 -2.92 0.83 1.04
C ARG A 43 -3.51 -0.54 0.77
N TYR A 44 -3.79 -1.28 1.83
CA TYR A 44 -4.43 -2.59 1.71
C TYR A 44 -5.78 -2.52 0.96
N ALA A 45 -6.51 -1.42 1.11
CA ALA A 45 -7.74 -1.16 0.35
C ALA A 45 -7.53 -1.19 -1.17
N ASP A 46 -6.44 -0.60 -1.65
CA ASP A 46 -6.13 -0.55 -3.09
C ASP A 46 -5.83 -1.96 -3.61
N ILE A 47 -5.12 -2.78 -2.83
CA ILE A 47 -4.83 -4.19 -3.16
C ILE A 47 -6.11 -5.04 -3.21
N LEU A 48 -7.03 -4.85 -2.25
CA LEU A 48 -8.33 -5.55 -2.24
C LEU A 48 -9.15 -5.19 -3.48
N LEU A 49 -9.19 -3.91 -3.86
CA LEU A 49 -9.93 -3.45 -5.04
C LEU A 49 -9.29 -3.92 -6.35
N SER A 50 -7.97 -3.85 -6.50
CA SER A 50 -7.29 -4.40 -7.70
C SER A 50 -7.51 -5.89 -7.86
N LYS A 51 -7.53 -6.66 -6.76
CA LYS A 51 -7.86 -8.09 -6.81
C LYS A 51 -9.32 -8.32 -7.17
N ALA A 52 -10.25 -7.54 -6.61
CA ALA A 52 -11.67 -7.64 -6.94
C ALA A 52 -11.93 -7.36 -8.42
N GLU A 53 -11.29 -6.32 -8.97
CA GLU A 53 -11.35 -5.95 -10.39
C GLU A 53 -10.81 -7.08 -11.27
N ALA A 54 -9.61 -7.59 -10.99
CA ALA A 54 -9.02 -8.68 -11.77
C ALA A 54 -9.91 -9.95 -11.77
N LEU A 55 -10.49 -10.31 -10.63
CA LEU A 55 -11.42 -11.44 -10.54
C LEU A 55 -12.71 -11.19 -11.34
N ASN A 56 -13.22 -9.96 -11.30
CA ASN A 56 -14.39 -9.57 -12.05
C ASN A 56 -14.15 -9.60 -13.57
N GLU A 57 -12.98 -9.19 -14.03
CA GLU A 57 -12.62 -9.25 -15.46
C GLU A 57 -12.45 -10.68 -15.97
N LEU A 58 -11.90 -11.58 -15.15
CA LEU A 58 -11.68 -12.96 -15.54
C LEU A 58 -12.98 -13.77 -15.70
N THR A 59 -13.97 -13.53 -14.84
CA THR A 59 -15.12 -14.44 -14.68
C THR A 59 -16.46 -13.72 -14.47
N GLY A 60 -16.51 -12.41 -14.67
CA GLY A 60 -17.66 -11.58 -14.33
C GLY A 60 -17.83 -11.38 -12.82
N PRO A 61 -18.99 -10.84 -12.38
CA PRO A 61 -19.27 -10.64 -10.97
C PRO A 61 -19.28 -11.97 -10.21
N THR A 62 -18.23 -12.24 -9.44
CA THR A 62 -18.10 -13.45 -8.62
C THR A 62 -18.36 -13.17 -7.14
N PRO A 63 -18.82 -14.17 -6.37
CA PRO A 63 -18.89 -14.06 -4.91
C PRO A 63 -17.55 -13.63 -4.29
N ALA A 64 -16.43 -14.12 -4.83
CA ALA A 64 -15.09 -13.78 -4.36
C ALA A 64 -14.74 -12.30 -4.58
N ALA A 65 -15.03 -11.74 -5.76
CA ALA A 65 -14.81 -10.32 -6.03
C ALA A 65 -15.67 -9.44 -5.11
N ILE A 66 -16.96 -9.79 -4.95
CA ILE A 66 -17.87 -9.05 -4.07
C ILE A 66 -17.43 -9.10 -2.61
N GLU A 67 -16.90 -10.23 -2.14
CA GLU A 67 -16.48 -10.37 -0.75
C GLU A 67 -15.29 -9.45 -0.41
N LEU A 68 -14.35 -9.26 -1.35
CA LEU A 68 -13.26 -8.31 -1.19
C LEU A 68 -13.78 -6.86 -1.08
N ILE A 69 -14.77 -6.50 -1.89
CA ILE A 69 -15.39 -5.16 -1.84
C ILE A 69 -16.15 -4.97 -0.52
N LYS A 70 -16.85 -6.00 -0.03
CA LYS A 70 -17.56 -5.95 1.25
C LYS A 70 -16.63 -5.70 2.44
N GLN A 71 -15.43 -6.29 2.45
CA GLN A 71 -14.45 -6.02 3.51
C GLN A 71 -14.12 -4.52 3.60
N LEU A 72 -13.92 -3.87 2.46
CA LEU A 72 -13.66 -2.43 2.43
C LEU A 72 -14.88 -1.62 2.85
N ARG A 73 -16.07 -1.97 2.36
CA ARG A 73 -17.32 -1.26 2.69
C ARG A 73 -17.68 -1.39 4.16
N ALA A 74 -17.49 -2.56 4.75
CA ALA A 74 -17.64 -2.78 6.19
C ALA A 74 -16.67 -1.90 7.00
N LYS A 75 -15.40 -1.81 6.57
CA LYS A 75 -14.42 -0.94 7.22
C LYS A 75 -14.76 0.54 7.12
N ALA A 76 -15.41 0.95 6.03
CA ALA A 76 -15.84 2.32 5.77
C ALA A 76 -17.25 2.65 6.32
N ASP A 77 -17.92 1.70 6.99
CA ASP A 77 -19.31 1.83 7.45
C ASP A 77 -20.31 2.19 6.35
N ILE A 78 -20.13 1.57 5.18
CA ILE A 78 -20.98 1.75 4.00
C ILE A 78 -21.81 0.48 3.78
N PRO A 79 -23.11 0.57 3.39
CA PRO A 79 -23.96 -0.60 3.17
C PRO A 79 -23.33 -1.64 2.25
N LEU A 80 -23.36 -2.91 2.66
CA LEU A 80 -22.74 -4.00 1.92
C LEU A 80 -23.41 -4.24 0.56
N LEU A 81 -22.61 -4.61 -0.44
CA LEU A 81 -23.11 -5.01 -1.75
C LEU A 81 -23.76 -6.40 -1.67
N LYS A 82 -24.88 -6.56 -2.37
CA LYS A 82 -25.52 -7.86 -2.61
C LYS A 82 -25.22 -8.26 -4.05
N LEU A 83 -24.84 -9.51 -4.26
CA LEU A 83 -24.77 -10.09 -5.60
C LEU A 83 -26.22 -10.30 -6.05
N THR A 84 -26.66 -9.54 -7.05
CA THR A 84 -27.95 -9.75 -7.70
C THR A 84 -27.69 -10.25 -9.12
N GLU A 85 -28.40 -11.31 -9.51
CA GLU A 85 -28.41 -11.81 -10.87
C GLU A 85 -28.90 -10.68 -11.79
N THR A 86 -28.01 -10.03 -12.53
CA THR A 86 -28.43 -9.18 -13.65
C THR A 86 -27.38 -9.19 -14.75
N ARG A 87 -27.63 -10.01 -15.76
CA ARG A 87 -27.51 -9.56 -17.14
C ARG A 87 -28.63 -10.21 -17.97
N ALA A 88 -29.45 -9.34 -18.58
CA ALA A 88 -30.31 -9.70 -19.70
C ALA A 88 -29.47 -9.92 -20.95
#